data_AF-A0A976HRZ5-F1
#
_entry.id   AF-A0A976HRZ5-F1
#
_cell.length_a   1.000
_cell.length_b   1.000
_cell.length_c   1.000
_cell.angle_alpha   90.00
_cell.angle_beta   90.00
_cell.angle_gamma   90.00
#
_symmetry.space_group_name_H-M   'P 1'
#
loop_
_entity.id
_entity.type
_entity.pdbx_description
1 polymer ?
#
loop_
_entity_poly.entity_id
_entity_poly.type
_entity_poly.pdbx_seq_one_letter_code
_entity_poly.pdbx_strand_id
1 'polypeptide(L)'
;MHKNKNLVALFKLILQKSYCQHHKCTTTLGWTGDAQAFARTATFNKDVAGFFTKWLKDVAADQKPDGVVPFVVPDVLRNNQASAGWSDVATIVPMEMYQVYGDKRLLSDQYGSMKKWTNYIRQQAGDANLWRSGFHFGDWLSYRGTNAQYGEPTTDNDFIATAFYAHSAKLTSQAALVLGKVMDAVEYGELYEKIKKAFNQEYVSPSGRLVCNTQTAYVLALHFDLLPENLRQQAVERLVTDIKNHDNHLTTGFLGTPYLCHVLTRFGKNDVAYTLLNQETYPSWLYPIKMGATTIWERWDGIKPDGSFQDVGMNSYNHYAYGAIGDWMYQNMAGIQLGETGFKKIVFAPKSGGGITSAKASYESPYGTIVSSWETNNGKTTVSVQVPPNSSAQMMLPNATPEKTAELAKAQGLKSAQGKIEMGSGTYVFSY
;
A
#
# COMPACT_ATOMS: atom_id res chain seq x y z
N MET A 1 -12.44 -17.99 18.76
CA MET A 1 -13.71 -17.40 18.25
C MET A 1 -13.77 -15.86 18.30
N HIS A 2 -13.26 -15.17 19.34
CA HIS A 2 -13.31 -13.69 19.40
C HIS A 2 -12.42 -12.98 18.36
N LYS A 3 -11.20 -13.44 18.10
CA LYS A 3 -10.29 -12.84 17.08
C LYS A 3 -10.91 -12.77 15.68
N ASN A 4 -11.58 -13.84 15.24
CA ASN A 4 -12.28 -13.85 13.95
C ASN A 4 -13.43 -12.81 13.89
N LYS A 5 -14.10 -12.51 15.01
CA LYS A 5 -15.17 -11.49 15.03
C LYS A 5 -14.63 -10.08 14.79
N ASN A 6 -13.50 -9.73 15.43
CA ASN A 6 -12.87 -8.42 15.28
C ASN A 6 -12.32 -8.21 13.86
N LEU A 7 -11.72 -9.24 13.26
CA LEU A 7 -11.26 -9.20 11.87
C LEU A 7 -12.42 -9.10 10.86
N VAL A 8 -13.52 -9.81 11.10
CA VAL A 8 -14.74 -9.65 10.29
C VAL A 8 -15.30 -8.23 10.41
N ALA A 9 -15.26 -7.64 11.60
CA ALA A 9 -15.62 -6.23 11.78
C ALA A 9 -14.67 -5.32 10.98
N LEU A 10 -13.35 -5.51 11.07
CA LEU A 10 -12.37 -4.76 10.30
C LEU A 10 -12.61 -4.85 8.78
N PHE A 11 -12.93 -6.04 8.27
CA PHE A 11 -13.34 -6.20 6.87
C PHE A 11 -14.59 -5.38 6.53
N LYS A 12 -15.62 -5.39 7.40
CA LYS A 12 -16.82 -4.57 7.20
C LYS A 12 -16.51 -3.07 7.18
N LEU A 13 -15.62 -2.63 8.07
CA LEU A 13 -15.10 -1.26 8.15
C LEU A 13 -14.44 -0.84 6.83
N ILE A 14 -13.57 -1.70 6.27
CA ILE A 14 -12.86 -1.47 5.01
C ILE A 14 -13.82 -1.44 3.81
N LEU A 15 -14.88 -2.25 3.83
CA LEU A 15 -15.89 -2.34 2.76
C LEU A 15 -16.94 -1.23 2.79
N GLN A 16 -17.03 -0.44 3.86
CA GLN A 16 -18.03 0.62 3.97
C GLN A 16 -17.73 1.80 3.05
N LYS A 17 -18.79 2.33 2.43
CA LYS A 17 -18.72 3.53 1.59
C LYS A 17 -18.28 4.71 2.45
N SER A 18 -17.10 5.24 2.17
CA SER A 18 -16.62 6.45 2.83
C SER A 18 -17.47 7.63 2.39
N TYR A 19 -18.28 8.14 3.30
CA TYR A 19 -18.92 9.46 3.21
C TYR A 19 -18.87 10.06 4.61
N CYS A 20 -17.99 11.05 4.81
CA CYS A 20 -17.97 11.84 6.03
C CYS A 20 -19.28 12.65 6.10
N GLN A 21 -20.25 12.23 6.93
CA GLN A 21 -21.61 12.76 6.93
C GLN A 21 -22.01 13.52 8.20
N HIS A 22 -21.10 13.82 9.14
CA HIS A 22 -21.50 14.50 10.39
C HIS A 22 -20.78 15.83 10.64
N HIS A 23 -21.63 16.86 10.79
CA HIS A 23 -21.52 18.24 11.29
C HIS A 23 -20.12 18.87 11.50
N LYS A 24 -19.92 19.99 10.77
CA LYS A 24 -18.79 20.93 10.87
C LYS A 24 -17.38 20.37 10.59
N CYS A 25 -17.28 19.28 9.86
CA CYS A 25 -16.03 18.94 9.18
C CYS A 25 -15.85 19.87 7.97
N THR A 26 -14.80 20.68 7.95
CA THR A 26 -14.28 21.35 6.75
C THR A 26 -13.74 20.37 5.68
N THR A 27 -13.98 19.06 5.83
CA THR A 27 -13.16 17.96 5.29
C THR A 27 -13.84 17.03 4.28
N THR A 28 -14.90 17.47 3.56
CA THR A 28 -15.44 16.72 2.40
C THR A 28 -14.67 16.99 1.09
N LEU A 29 -13.37 17.32 1.20
CA LEU A 29 -12.51 17.67 0.07
C LEU A 29 -11.83 16.42 -0.51
N GLY A 30 -11.51 16.46 -1.80
CA GLY A 30 -10.77 15.41 -2.48
C GLY A 30 -9.28 15.45 -2.14
N TRP A 31 -8.93 15.14 -0.89
CA TRP A 31 -7.55 15.08 -0.43
C TRP A 31 -6.76 14.01 -1.18
N THR A 32 -5.63 14.44 -1.76
CA THR A 32 -4.88 13.65 -2.73
C THR A 32 -4.10 12.49 -2.10
N GLY A 33 -3.42 12.73 -0.98
CA GLY A 33 -2.66 11.69 -0.28
C GLY A 33 -3.53 10.60 0.31
N ASP A 34 -4.70 10.97 0.80
CA ASP A 34 -5.71 10.10 1.36
C ASP A 34 -6.26 9.17 0.27
N ALA A 35 -6.68 9.75 -0.87
CA ALA A 35 -7.16 9.01 -2.03
C ALA A 35 -6.09 8.03 -2.55
N GLN A 36 -4.83 8.47 -2.60
CA GLN A 36 -3.70 7.64 -3.01
C GLN A 36 -3.49 6.45 -2.06
N ALA A 37 -3.43 6.69 -0.76
CA ALA A 37 -3.17 5.66 0.25
C ALA A 37 -4.20 4.52 0.19
N PHE A 38 -5.45 4.84 -0.18
CA PHE A 38 -6.56 3.89 -0.24
C PHE A 38 -6.90 3.37 -1.65
N ALA A 39 -6.34 3.96 -2.71
CA ALA A 39 -6.73 3.67 -4.09
C ALA A 39 -6.69 2.16 -4.41
N ARG A 40 -5.65 1.46 -3.97
CA ARG A 40 -5.51 0.02 -4.19
C ARG A 40 -6.60 -0.78 -3.46
N THR A 41 -6.85 -0.52 -2.18
CA THR A 41 -7.96 -1.16 -1.45
C THR A 41 -9.31 -0.88 -2.10
N ALA A 42 -9.52 0.35 -2.55
CA ALA A 42 -10.76 0.75 -3.23
C ALA A 42 -11.00 -0.09 -4.49
N THR A 43 -9.95 -0.41 -5.25
CA THR A 43 -10.07 -1.23 -6.46
C THR A 43 -10.55 -2.66 -6.18
N PHE A 44 -10.22 -3.25 -5.03
CA PHE A 44 -10.76 -4.55 -4.64
C PHE A 44 -12.22 -4.46 -4.19
N ASN A 45 -12.57 -3.36 -3.52
CA ASN A 45 -13.90 -3.19 -2.93
C ASN A 45 -14.99 -2.84 -3.96
N LYS A 46 -14.62 -2.10 -5.01
CA LYS A 46 -15.53 -1.58 -6.04
C LYS A 46 -14.81 -1.41 -7.38
N ASP A 47 -15.60 -1.39 -8.46
CA ASP A 47 -15.15 -0.82 -9.71
C ASP A 47 -15.04 0.71 -9.55
N VAL A 48 -13.80 1.19 -9.49
CA VAL A 48 -13.45 2.61 -9.35
C VAL A 48 -12.82 3.18 -10.63
N ALA A 49 -12.78 2.40 -11.73
CA ALA A 49 -12.13 2.81 -12.97
C ALA A 49 -12.72 4.11 -13.52
N GLY A 50 -14.06 4.19 -13.61
CA GLY A 50 -14.75 5.39 -14.08
C GLY A 50 -14.55 6.60 -13.15
N PHE A 51 -14.55 6.37 -11.83
CA PHE A 51 -14.33 7.42 -10.84
C PHE A 51 -12.94 8.04 -10.97
N PHE A 52 -11.88 7.22 -10.95
CA PHE A 52 -10.51 7.72 -11.08
C PHE A 52 -10.21 8.25 -12.48
N THR A 53 -10.80 7.70 -13.54
CA THR A 53 -10.68 8.27 -14.90
C THR A 53 -11.15 9.72 -14.93
N LYS A 54 -12.28 10.03 -14.28
CA LYS A 54 -12.80 11.39 -14.18
C LYS A 54 -11.93 12.23 -13.25
N TRP A 55 -11.71 11.76 -12.02
CA TRP A 55 -11.03 12.55 -11.00
C TRP A 55 -9.57 12.88 -11.36
N LEU A 56 -8.84 11.97 -12.02
CA LEU A 56 -7.49 12.25 -12.51
C LEU A 56 -7.47 13.33 -13.61
N LYS A 57 -8.55 13.51 -14.38
CA LYS A 57 -8.67 14.66 -15.29
C LYS A 57 -8.81 15.98 -14.51
N ASP A 58 -9.54 15.96 -13.38
CA ASP A 58 -9.58 17.12 -12.48
C ASP A 58 -8.18 17.39 -11.89
N VAL A 59 -7.45 16.36 -11.47
CA VAL A 59 -6.07 16.48 -10.96
C VAL A 59 -5.17 17.14 -12.00
N ALA A 60 -5.21 16.67 -13.24
CA ALA A 60 -4.42 17.24 -14.33
C ALA A 60 -4.85 18.66 -14.71
N ALA A 61 -6.13 19.00 -14.56
CA ALA A 61 -6.66 20.34 -14.83
C ALA A 61 -6.26 21.35 -13.75
N ASP A 62 -6.26 20.94 -12.48
CA ASP A 62 -5.89 21.80 -11.35
C ASP A 62 -4.36 21.86 -11.10
N GLN A 63 -3.60 20.94 -11.72
CA GLN A 63 -2.14 20.96 -11.72
C GLN A 63 -1.63 22.26 -12.35
N LYS A 64 -0.74 22.94 -11.62
CA LYS A 64 -0.22 24.25 -12.00
C LYS A 64 0.76 24.16 -13.19
N PRO A 65 1.01 25.28 -13.90
CA PRO A 65 1.92 25.28 -15.04
C PRO A 65 3.35 24.81 -14.74
N ASP A 66 3.84 25.06 -13.51
CA ASP A 66 5.14 24.61 -13.02
C ASP A 66 5.17 23.13 -12.59
N GLY A 67 4.02 22.48 -12.53
CA GLY A 67 3.84 21.07 -12.21
C GLY A 67 3.32 20.77 -10.80
N VAL A 68 3.10 21.79 -9.95
CA VAL A 68 2.51 21.62 -8.62
C VAL A 68 1.15 20.94 -8.70
N VAL A 69 0.98 19.84 -7.98
CA VAL A 69 -0.32 19.17 -7.77
C VAL A 69 -0.87 19.60 -6.40
N PRO A 70 -2.06 20.22 -6.34
CA PRO A 70 -2.64 20.71 -5.09
C PRO A 70 -2.94 19.62 -4.06
N PHE A 71 -3.02 19.98 -2.78
CA PHE A 71 -3.36 19.04 -1.69
C PHE A 71 -4.76 18.45 -1.82
N VAL A 72 -5.71 19.24 -2.34
CA VAL A 72 -7.09 18.83 -2.57
C VAL A 72 -7.47 19.09 -4.02
N VAL A 73 -8.23 18.18 -4.60
CA VAL A 73 -8.76 18.31 -5.96
C VAL A 73 -10.27 18.00 -5.94
N PRO A 74 -11.14 18.96 -6.30
CA PRO A 74 -10.84 20.29 -6.87
C PRO A 74 -10.10 21.27 -5.94
N ASP A 75 -9.23 22.11 -6.51
CA ASP A 75 -8.34 23.05 -5.77
C ASP A 75 -9.08 24.28 -5.25
N VAL A 76 -9.84 24.06 -4.18
CA VAL A 76 -10.54 25.13 -3.45
C VAL A 76 -9.62 25.87 -2.47
N LEU A 77 -8.47 25.30 -2.10
CA LEU A 77 -7.54 25.92 -1.16
C LEU A 77 -6.65 26.97 -1.84
N ARG A 78 -6.30 26.77 -3.12
CA ARG A 78 -5.54 27.72 -3.96
C ARG A 78 -4.25 28.22 -3.31
N ASN A 79 -3.61 27.37 -2.51
CA ASN A 79 -2.45 27.73 -1.72
C ASN A 79 -1.12 27.61 -2.50
N ASN A 80 -1.16 27.07 -3.73
CA ASN A 80 -0.01 26.82 -4.61
C ASN A 80 1.13 26.03 -3.94
N GLN A 81 0.78 25.10 -3.05
CA GLN A 81 1.75 24.24 -2.39
C GLN A 81 1.58 22.78 -2.82
N ALA A 82 2.71 22.06 -2.83
CA ALA A 82 2.78 20.62 -3.05
C ALA A 82 3.39 19.96 -1.82
N SER A 83 3.08 18.68 -1.63
CA SER A 83 3.63 17.87 -0.54
C SER A 83 3.86 16.45 -1.04
N ALA A 84 5.05 15.93 -0.76
CA ALA A 84 5.33 14.51 -0.87
C ALA A 84 4.25 13.66 -0.18
N GLY A 85 3.87 12.56 -0.82
CA GLY A 85 2.81 11.66 -0.37
C GLY A 85 1.39 12.13 -0.72
N TRP A 86 1.17 13.42 -0.99
CA TRP A 86 -0.11 13.97 -1.44
C TRP A 86 -0.10 14.23 -2.95
N SER A 87 0.83 15.07 -3.39
CA SER A 87 0.96 15.48 -4.79
C SER A 87 1.43 14.33 -5.71
N ASP A 88 2.04 13.29 -5.14
CA ASP A 88 2.42 12.05 -5.83
C ASP A 88 1.22 11.22 -6.34
N VAL A 89 -0.01 11.63 -6.02
CA VAL A 89 -1.22 11.03 -6.57
C VAL A 89 -1.21 11.07 -8.10
N ALA A 90 -0.54 12.08 -8.68
CA ALA A 90 -0.39 12.26 -10.11
C ALA A 90 0.45 11.18 -10.79
N THR A 91 1.27 10.41 -10.06
CA THR A 91 2.05 9.28 -10.59
C THR A 91 1.55 7.94 -10.08
N ILE A 92 1.20 7.85 -8.79
CA ILE A 92 0.80 6.60 -8.14
C ILE A 92 -0.55 6.10 -8.64
N VAL A 93 -1.60 6.94 -8.60
CA VAL A 93 -2.95 6.48 -8.94
C VAL A 93 -3.10 6.13 -10.42
N PRO A 94 -2.58 6.89 -11.41
CA PRO A 94 -2.64 6.48 -12.81
C PRO A 94 -1.97 5.14 -13.08
N MET A 95 -0.81 4.89 -12.48
CA MET A 95 -0.08 3.64 -12.66
C MET A 95 -0.82 2.47 -11.99
N GLU A 96 -1.37 2.68 -10.80
CA GLU A 96 -2.20 1.68 -10.10
C GLU A 96 -3.44 1.31 -10.92
N MET A 97 -4.20 2.31 -11.41
CA MET A 97 -5.38 2.06 -12.25
C MET A 97 -5.02 1.32 -13.54
N TYR A 98 -3.89 1.68 -14.17
CA TYR A 98 -3.39 0.95 -15.33
C TYR A 98 -3.08 -0.51 -14.99
N GLN A 99 -2.36 -0.76 -13.89
CA GLN A 99 -1.99 -2.12 -13.49
C GLN A 99 -3.23 -2.98 -13.19
N VAL A 100 -4.22 -2.43 -12.51
CA VAL A 100 -5.43 -3.17 -12.11
C VAL A 100 -6.40 -3.39 -13.27
N TYR A 101 -6.65 -2.37 -14.09
CA TYR A 101 -7.70 -2.41 -15.12
C TYR A 101 -7.18 -2.61 -16.54
N GLY A 102 -5.89 -2.43 -16.78
CA GLY A 102 -5.25 -2.59 -18.09
C GLY A 102 -5.52 -1.46 -19.08
N ASP A 103 -6.12 -0.34 -18.65
CA ASP A 103 -6.45 0.76 -19.56
C ASP A 103 -5.24 1.66 -19.85
N LYS A 104 -4.55 1.38 -20.97
CA LYS A 104 -3.44 2.21 -21.46
C LYS A 104 -3.87 3.64 -21.82
N ARG A 105 -5.15 3.90 -22.13
CA ARG A 105 -5.62 5.24 -22.50
C ARG A 105 -5.59 6.17 -21.29
N LEU A 106 -6.04 5.69 -20.13
CA LEU A 106 -5.93 6.43 -18.87
C LEU A 106 -4.48 6.82 -18.59
N LEU A 107 -3.56 5.86 -18.74
CA LEU A 107 -2.13 6.13 -18.52
C LEU A 107 -1.59 7.14 -19.53
N SER A 108 -1.98 7.02 -20.81
CA SER A 108 -1.60 7.97 -21.87
C SER A 108 -2.09 9.38 -21.58
N ASP A 109 -3.37 9.53 -21.21
CA ASP A 109 -4.01 10.81 -20.87
C ASP A 109 -3.31 11.49 -19.68
N GLN A 110 -2.88 10.70 -18.68
CA GLN A 110 -2.27 11.21 -17.45
C GLN A 110 -0.76 11.37 -17.53
N TYR A 111 -0.10 10.80 -18.54
CA TYR A 111 1.36 10.82 -18.64
C TYR A 111 1.95 12.24 -18.67
N GLY A 112 1.25 13.20 -19.28
CA GLY A 112 1.65 14.60 -19.24
C GLY A 112 1.70 15.17 -17.81
N SER A 113 0.72 14.81 -16.98
CA SER A 113 0.66 15.21 -15.56
C SER A 113 1.78 14.55 -14.74
N MET A 114 2.03 13.25 -14.97
CA MET A 114 3.14 12.49 -14.35
C MET A 114 4.50 13.15 -14.61
N LYS A 115 4.77 13.52 -15.87
CA LYS A 115 6.03 14.20 -16.25
C LYS A 115 6.14 15.57 -15.60
N LYS A 116 5.08 16.37 -15.63
CA LYS A 116 5.07 17.71 -14.99
C LYS A 116 5.37 17.61 -13.49
N TRP A 117 4.73 16.68 -12.79
CA TRP A 117 4.96 16.46 -11.36
C TRP A 117 6.40 16.04 -11.08
N THR A 118 6.88 15.01 -11.78
CA THR A 118 8.25 14.51 -11.60
C THR A 118 9.30 15.59 -11.90
N ASN A 119 9.06 16.41 -12.93
CA ASN A 119 9.96 17.51 -13.31
C ASN A 119 9.90 18.69 -12.32
N TYR A 120 8.74 18.98 -11.74
CA TYR A 120 8.61 19.95 -10.66
C TYR A 120 9.52 19.56 -9.49
N ILE A 121 9.38 18.32 -9.00
CA ILE A 121 10.23 17.83 -7.89
C ILE A 121 11.70 17.85 -8.28
N ARG A 122 12.05 17.46 -9.51
CA ARG A 122 13.42 17.52 -10.02
C ARG A 122 14.02 18.92 -9.94
N GLN A 123 13.24 19.95 -10.25
CA GLN A 123 13.68 21.34 -10.11
C GLN A 123 13.87 21.73 -8.65
N GLN A 124 12.98 21.31 -7.75
CA GLN A 124 13.11 21.55 -6.30
C GLN A 124 14.34 20.85 -5.71
N ALA A 125 14.63 19.63 -6.17
CA ALA A 125 15.76 18.82 -5.67
C ALA A 125 17.13 19.31 -6.17
N GLY A 126 17.16 19.98 -7.32
CA GLY A 126 18.37 20.48 -7.97
C GLY A 126 19.42 19.39 -8.21
N ASP A 127 20.69 19.79 -8.33
CA ASP A 127 21.80 18.88 -8.63
C ASP A 127 22.08 17.87 -7.51
N ALA A 128 21.63 18.16 -6.29
CA ALA A 128 21.75 17.25 -5.15
C ALA A 128 20.88 15.98 -5.32
N ASN A 129 19.83 16.03 -6.15
CA ASN A 129 18.82 14.98 -6.27
C ASN A 129 18.14 14.62 -4.93
N LEU A 130 18.11 15.56 -3.98
CA LEU A 130 17.44 15.44 -2.68
C LEU A 130 16.35 16.51 -2.60
N TRP A 131 15.10 16.12 -2.38
CA TRP A 131 14.00 17.07 -2.22
C TRP A 131 13.91 17.49 -0.76
N ARG A 132 14.40 18.70 -0.45
CA ARG A 132 14.61 19.21 0.92
C ARG A 132 13.98 20.59 1.12
N SER A 133 12.93 20.88 0.37
CA SER A 133 12.38 22.23 0.26
C SER A 133 10.87 22.20 0.10
N GLY A 134 10.23 23.28 0.56
CA GLY A 134 8.78 23.41 0.54
C GLY A 134 8.11 22.78 1.75
N PHE A 135 6.79 22.76 1.72
CA PHE A 135 5.98 22.23 2.80
C PHE A 135 5.72 20.73 2.61
N HIS A 136 5.75 19.98 3.71
CA HIS A 136 5.42 18.57 3.73
C HIS A 136 4.56 18.24 4.95
N PHE A 137 3.44 17.54 4.74
CA PHE A 137 2.65 16.99 5.86
C PHE A 137 3.42 15.89 6.61
N GLY A 138 4.34 15.21 5.92
CA GLY A 138 5.11 14.11 6.47
C GLY A 138 4.28 12.84 6.66
N ASP A 139 4.73 11.96 7.55
CA ASP A 139 3.97 10.76 7.92
C ASP A 139 2.80 11.13 8.84
N TRP A 140 1.78 11.74 8.25
CA TRP A 140 0.67 12.36 8.96
C TRP A 140 -0.03 11.40 9.91
N LEU A 141 -0.28 11.88 11.14
CA LEU A 141 -0.93 11.14 12.21
C LEU A 141 -0.21 9.84 12.61
N SER A 142 1.11 9.76 12.39
CA SER A 142 1.96 8.72 12.97
C SER A 142 1.83 8.70 14.49
N TYR A 143 1.79 7.51 15.08
CA TYR A 143 1.77 7.40 16.54
C TYR A 143 3.10 7.88 17.10
N ARG A 144 3.00 8.78 18.07
CA ARG A 144 4.11 9.24 18.89
C ARG A 144 3.85 8.69 20.28
N GLY A 145 4.71 7.79 20.74
CA GLY A 145 4.75 7.34 22.13
C GLY A 145 4.74 8.52 23.10
N THR A 146 4.21 8.27 24.30
CA THR A 146 3.99 9.30 25.33
C THR A 146 5.23 9.54 26.21
N ASN A 147 6.39 8.96 25.86
CA ASN A 147 7.59 9.07 26.68
C ASN A 147 8.22 10.47 26.54
N ALA A 148 7.84 11.36 27.47
CA ALA A 148 8.29 12.74 27.53
C ALA A 148 9.81 12.90 27.76
N GLN A 149 10.52 11.84 28.15
CA GLN A 149 11.91 11.93 28.57
C GLN A 149 12.91 11.97 27.40
N TYR A 150 12.57 11.39 26.24
CA TYR A 150 13.50 11.29 25.10
C TYR A 150 12.96 11.79 23.76
N GLY A 151 11.64 12.02 23.65
CA GLY A 151 11.00 12.33 22.37
C GLY A 151 11.06 11.12 21.43
N GLU A 152 9.91 10.71 20.89
CA GLU A 152 9.92 9.60 19.92
C GLU A 152 10.44 10.08 18.56
N PRO A 153 11.31 9.31 17.89
CA PRO A 153 11.82 9.69 16.59
C PRO A 153 10.66 9.84 15.61
N THR A 154 10.65 10.97 14.91
CA THR A 154 9.73 11.20 13.79
C THR A 154 10.47 10.97 12.50
N THR A 155 9.75 10.53 11.47
CA THR A 155 10.35 10.40 10.15
C THR A 155 10.53 11.78 9.58
N ASP A 156 11.77 12.10 9.22
CA ASP A 156 12.14 13.39 8.66
C ASP A 156 11.39 13.67 7.35
N ASN A 157 10.96 14.92 7.16
CA ASN A 157 10.16 15.29 5.99
C ASN A 157 10.97 15.25 4.70
N ASP A 158 12.25 15.62 4.75
CA ASP A 158 13.13 15.60 3.58
C ASP A 158 13.45 14.15 3.16
N PHE A 159 13.60 13.27 4.15
CA PHE A 159 13.68 11.82 3.93
C PHE A 159 12.45 11.31 3.17
N ILE A 160 11.23 11.63 3.66
CA ILE A 160 9.98 11.21 3.02
C ILE A 160 9.89 11.80 1.61
N ALA A 161 10.16 13.09 1.47
CA ALA A 161 10.08 13.80 0.20
C ALA A 161 11.01 13.21 -0.85
N THR A 162 12.26 12.93 -0.48
CA THR A 162 13.22 12.28 -1.37
C THR A 162 12.82 10.84 -1.70
N ALA A 163 12.24 10.10 -0.75
CA ALA A 163 11.77 8.74 -1.00
C ALA A 163 10.60 8.70 -2.01
N PHE A 164 9.62 9.59 -1.86
CA PHE A 164 8.51 9.73 -2.80
C PHE A 164 8.95 10.29 -4.16
N TYR A 165 9.94 11.19 -4.18
CA TYR A 165 10.55 11.67 -5.42
C TYR A 165 11.11 10.50 -6.25
N ALA A 166 11.91 9.64 -5.62
CA ALA A 166 12.44 8.44 -6.28
C ALA A 166 11.29 7.55 -6.80
N HIS A 167 10.25 7.34 -5.99
CA HIS A 167 9.11 6.53 -6.40
C HIS A 167 8.37 7.13 -7.61
N SER A 168 8.09 8.43 -7.61
CA SER A 168 7.49 9.15 -8.73
C SER A 168 8.33 9.07 -10.00
N ALA A 169 9.66 9.20 -9.91
CA ALA A 169 10.55 9.01 -11.06
C ALA A 169 10.48 7.58 -11.62
N LYS A 170 10.49 6.56 -10.74
CA LYS A 170 10.35 5.15 -11.14
C LYS A 170 9.03 4.88 -11.84
N LEU A 171 7.92 5.37 -11.30
CA LEU A 171 6.58 5.18 -11.89
C LEU A 171 6.46 5.90 -13.24
N THR A 172 7.01 7.11 -13.37
CA THR A 172 7.02 7.85 -14.64
C THR A 172 7.85 7.12 -15.70
N SER A 173 9.00 6.55 -15.33
CA SER A 173 9.81 5.69 -16.21
C SER A 173 9.03 4.45 -16.68
N GLN A 174 8.35 3.77 -15.76
CA GLN A 174 7.54 2.59 -16.08
C GLN A 174 6.36 2.94 -17.01
N ALA A 175 5.67 4.05 -16.75
CA ALA A 175 4.59 4.53 -17.60
C ALA A 175 5.10 4.90 -19.00
N ALA A 176 6.28 5.55 -19.09
CA ALA A 176 6.92 5.84 -20.35
C ALA A 176 7.17 4.57 -21.18
N LEU A 177 7.69 3.52 -20.54
CA LEU A 177 7.94 2.23 -21.17
C LEU A 177 6.65 1.58 -21.69
N VAL A 178 5.59 1.55 -20.87
CA VAL A 178 4.27 1.02 -21.27
C VAL A 178 3.71 1.72 -22.52
N LEU A 179 3.97 3.03 -22.64
CA LEU A 179 3.51 3.89 -23.73
C LEU A 179 4.48 3.95 -24.92
N GLY A 180 5.58 3.18 -24.90
CA GLY A 180 6.57 3.15 -25.98
C GLY A 180 7.46 4.41 -26.06
N LYS A 181 7.49 5.25 -25.01
CA LYS A 181 8.33 6.46 -24.93
C LYS A 181 9.70 6.09 -24.37
N VAL A 182 10.48 5.35 -25.15
CA VAL A 182 11.73 4.72 -24.71
C VAL A 182 12.74 5.72 -24.15
N MET A 183 12.92 6.87 -24.80
CA MET A 183 13.88 7.89 -24.32
C MET A 183 13.48 8.45 -22.95
N ASP A 184 12.20 8.75 -22.74
CA ASP A 184 11.70 9.19 -21.43
C ASP A 184 11.86 8.07 -20.38
N ALA A 185 11.63 6.81 -20.76
CA ALA A 185 11.80 5.67 -19.86
C ALA A 185 13.24 5.56 -19.36
N VAL A 186 14.22 5.72 -20.24
CA VAL A 186 15.65 5.76 -19.88
C VAL A 186 15.95 6.96 -19.00
N GLU A 187 15.54 8.18 -19.39
CA GLU A 187 15.81 9.41 -18.63
C GLU A 187 15.30 9.32 -17.18
N TYR A 188 14.03 8.96 -16.99
CA TYR A 188 13.45 8.86 -15.65
C TYR A 188 13.96 7.64 -14.87
N GLY A 189 14.39 6.58 -15.55
CA GLY A 189 15.04 5.42 -14.93
C GLY A 189 16.42 5.77 -14.38
N GLU A 190 17.23 6.49 -15.15
CA GLU A 190 18.52 7.02 -14.68
C GLU A 190 18.33 8.04 -13.56
N LEU A 191 17.28 8.86 -13.63
CA LEU A 191 16.94 9.78 -12.56
C LEU A 191 16.65 9.04 -11.26
N TYR A 192 15.85 7.97 -11.28
CA TYR A 192 15.59 7.12 -10.11
C TYR A 192 16.90 6.60 -9.48
N GLU A 193 17.83 6.09 -10.30
CA GLU A 193 19.11 5.60 -9.78
C GLU A 193 20.00 6.71 -9.20
N LYS A 194 19.98 7.93 -9.77
CA LYS A 194 20.68 9.09 -9.21
C LYS A 194 20.10 9.51 -7.86
N ILE A 195 18.77 9.58 -7.74
CA ILE A 195 18.09 9.90 -6.47
C ILE A 195 18.39 8.81 -5.43
N LYS A 196 18.29 7.54 -5.81
CA LYS A 196 18.60 6.41 -4.94
C LYS A 196 20.04 6.49 -4.42
N LYS A 197 21.01 6.84 -5.26
CA LYS A 197 22.40 7.04 -4.83
C LYS A 197 22.50 8.18 -3.82
N ALA A 198 21.92 9.35 -4.11
CA ALA A 198 21.95 10.50 -3.21
C ALA A 198 21.25 10.18 -1.86
N PHE A 199 20.10 9.52 -1.91
CA PHE A 199 19.35 9.07 -0.74
C PHE A 199 20.19 8.14 0.15
N ASN A 200 20.90 7.18 -0.43
CA ASN A 200 21.75 6.28 0.36
C ASN A 200 22.94 7.00 0.98
N GLN A 201 23.52 7.98 0.29
CA GLN A 201 24.63 8.79 0.83
C GLN A 201 24.19 9.67 2.00
N GLU A 202 23.00 10.25 1.91
CA GLU A 202 22.47 11.16 2.93
C GLU A 202 21.89 10.42 4.14
N TYR A 203 21.10 9.36 3.91
CA TYR A 203 20.20 8.83 4.93
C TYR A 203 20.54 7.41 5.42
N VAL A 204 21.52 6.73 4.83
CA VAL A 204 21.81 5.31 5.10
C VAL A 204 23.25 5.13 5.58
N SER A 205 23.43 4.59 6.79
CA SER A 205 24.76 4.25 7.29
C SER A 205 25.37 3.07 6.53
N PRO A 206 26.70 2.87 6.59
CA PRO A 206 27.35 1.67 6.02
C PRO A 206 26.80 0.34 6.58
N SER A 207 26.23 0.37 7.79
CA SER A 207 25.59 -0.78 8.45
C SER A 207 24.07 -0.82 8.26
N GLY A 208 23.55 -0.18 7.21
CA GLY A 208 22.14 -0.22 6.82
C GLY A 208 21.17 0.40 7.83
N ARG A 209 21.65 1.23 8.77
CA ARG A 209 20.78 1.99 9.68
C ARG A 209 20.32 3.26 8.97
N LEU A 210 19.02 3.54 9.04
CA LEU A 210 18.46 4.79 8.52
C LEU A 210 18.55 5.90 9.56
N VAL A 211 18.75 7.14 9.11
CA VAL A 211 18.93 8.30 10.00
C VAL A 211 17.75 8.47 10.98
N CYS A 212 16.50 8.37 10.50
CA CYS A 212 15.31 8.55 11.33
C CYS A 212 15.05 7.35 12.25
N ASN A 213 15.47 6.15 11.83
CA ASN A 213 15.26 4.91 12.56
C ASN A 213 13.79 4.67 13.03
N THR A 214 12.81 5.04 12.21
CA THR A 214 11.37 4.84 12.45
C THR A 214 10.81 3.71 11.59
N GLN A 215 9.63 3.17 11.94
CA GLN A 215 8.94 2.18 11.10
C GLN A 215 8.73 2.70 9.68
N THR A 216 8.21 3.93 9.54
CA THR A 216 7.95 4.53 8.23
C THR A 216 9.21 4.72 7.41
N ALA A 217 10.34 5.11 8.02
CA ALA A 217 11.61 5.22 7.29
C ALA A 217 12.01 3.89 6.66
N TYR A 218 11.98 2.80 7.43
CA TYR A 218 12.32 1.47 6.93
C TYR A 218 11.30 0.99 5.89
N VAL A 219 10.01 1.21 6.14
CA VAL A 219 8.93 0.82 5.24
C VAL A 219 9.08 1.50 3.88
N LEU A 220 9.23 2.83 3.82
CA LEU A 220 9.37 3.55 2.55
C LEU A 220 10.65 3.15 1.80
N ALA A 221 11.78 3.05 2.50
CA ALA A 221 13.05 2.68 1.88
C ALA A 221 13.04 1.26 1.29
N LEU A 222 12.36 0.31 1.97
CA LEU A 222 12.20 -1.07 1.51
C LEU A 222 11.14 -1.18 0.40
N HIS A 223 10.01 -0.47 0.54
CA HIS A 223 8.91 -0.54 -0.42
C HIS A 223 9.28 0.09 -1.76
N PHE A 224 9.97 1.24 -1.74
CA PHE A 224 10.42 1.94 -2.95
C PHE A 224 11.77 1.42 -3.50
N ASP A 225 12.28 0.31 -2.98
CA ASP A 225 13.53 -0.35 -3.41
C ASP A 225 14.78 0.54 -3.34
N LEU A 226 14.81 1.50 -2.41
CA LEU A 226 15.89 2.48 -2.29
C LEU A 226 17.17 1.88 -1.72
N LEU A 227 17.07 0.84 -0.89
CA LEU A 227 18.25 0.22 -0.29
C LEU A 227 18.95 -0.75 -1.27
N PRO A 228 20.30 -0.77 -1.27
CA PRO A 228 21.10 -1.84 -1.86
C PRO A 228 20.63 -3.21 -1.37
N GLU A 229 20.64 -4.21 -2.25
CA GLU A 229 20.09 -5.54 -1.94
C GLU A 229 20.70 -6.17 -0.69
N ASN A 230 22.01 -6.02 -0.50
CA ASN A 230 22.75 -6.54 0.65
C ASN A 230 22.37 -5.87 1.99
N LEU A 231 21.73 -4.70 1.98
CA LEU A 231 21.29 -3.99 3.19
C LEU A 231 19.82 -4.23 3.54
N ARG A 232 19.02 -4.76 2.61
CA ARG A 232 17.56 -4.91 2.79
C ARG A 232 17.21 -5.85 3.93
N GLN A 233 17.92 -6.98 4.07
CA GLN A 233 17.64 -7.91 5.16
C GLN A 233 17.90 -7.27 6.53
N GLN A 234 18.99 -6.50 6.66
CA GLN A 234 19.28 -5.82 7.91
C GLN A 234 18.24 -4.75 8.23
N ALA A 235 17.78 -4.00 7.22
CA ALA A 235 16.73 -3.00 7.39
C ALA A 235 15.39 -3.62 7.84
N VAL A 236 14.98 -4.78 7.30
CA VAL A 236 13.77 -5.46 7.79
C VAL A 236 13.93 -5.98 9.22
N GLU A 237 15.11 -6.50 9.61
CA GLU A 237 15.31 -6.92 11.00
C GLU A 237 15.25 -5.73 11.98
N ARG A 238 15.73 -4.55 11.56
CA ARG A 238 15.58 -3.32 12.35
C ARG A 238 14.12 -2.89 12.47
N LEU A 239 13.35 -2.95 11.38
CA LEU A 239 11.91 -2.70 11.41
C LEU A 239 11.18 -3.65 12.37
N VAL A 240 11.46 -4.96 12.30
CA VAL A 240 10.88 -5.96 13.20
C VAL A 240 11.28 -5.71 14.65
N THR A 241 12.54 -5.34 14.90
CA THR A 241 13.02 -5.00 16.24
C THR A 241 12.31 -3.76 16.78
N ASP A 242 12.12 -2.73 15.95
CA ASP A 242 11.39 -1.53 16.33
C ASP A 242 9.93 -1.83 16.68
N ILE A 243 9.24 -2.64 15.88
CA ILE A 243 7.87 -3.09 16.17
C ILE A 243 7.82 -3.80 17.53
N LYS A 244 8.77 -4.70 17.81
CA LYS A 244 8.85 -5.41 19.10
C LYS A 244 9.10 -4.47 20.28
N ASN A 245 9.95 -3.46 20.09
CA ASN A 245 10.24 -2.45 21.12
C ASN A 245 9.03 -1.56 21.42
N HIS A 246 8.07 -1.48 20.51
CA HIS A 246 6.76 -0.84 20.70
C HIS A 246 5.68 -1.85 21.11
N ASP A 247 6.05 -2.92 21.83
CA ASP A 247 5.14 -3.97 22.30
C ASP A 247 4.28 -4.59 21.18
N ASN A 248 4.85 -4.71 19.99
CA ASN A 248 4.19 -5.13 18.76
C ASN A 248 3.04 -4.20 18.31
N HIS A 249 3.25 -2.89 18.40
CA HIS A 249 2.37 -1.87 17.84
C HIS A 249 3.01 -1.20 16.63
N LEU A 250 2.14 -0.73 15.73
CA LEU A 250 2.54 0.15 14.64
C LEU A 250 2.82 1.55 15.18
N THR A 251 3.79 2.24 14.58
CA THR A 251 4.05 3.67 14.84
C THR A 251 3.85 4.54 13.60
N THR A 252 3.53 3.92 12.46
CA THR A 252 3.35 4.58 11.16
C THR A 252 2.10 5.45 11.09
N GLY A 253 2.17 6.53 10.31
CA GLY A 253 1.04 7.35 9.87
C GLY A 253 0.59 7.04 8.44
N PHE A 254 -0.03 8.02 7.79
CA PHE A 254 -0.69 7.85 6.48
C PHE A 254 0.24 7.38 5.36
N LEU A 255 1.54 7.66 5.45
CA LEU A 255 2.49 7.30 4.39
C LEU A 255 3.22 5.99 4.68
N GLY A 256 3.36 5.60 5.95
CA GLY A 256 3.94 4.30 6.32
C GLY A 256 2.91 3.15 6.34
N THR A 257 1.71 3.40 6.88
CA THR A 257 0.71 2.34 7.13
C THR A 257 0.29 1.55 5.89
N PRO A 258 0.06 2.16 4.70
CA PRO A 258 -0.35 1.42 3.52
C PRO A 258 0.63 0.32 3.09
N TYR A 259 1.92 0.49 3.40
CA TYR A 259 2.99 -0.39 2.91
C TYR A 259 3.56 -1.33 3.99
N LEU A 260 3.30 -1.07 5.27
CA LEU A 260 3.94 -1.76 6.40
C LEU A 260 3.80 -3.28 6.33
N CYS A 261 2.57 -3.80 6.25
CA CYS A 261 2.35 -5.25 6.18
C CYS A 261 2.83 -5.85 4.86
N HIS A 262 2.78 -5.11 3.75
CA HIS A 262 3.32 -5.56 2.47
C HIS A 262 4.84 -5.75 2.53
N VAL A 263 5.58 -4.81 3.13
CA VAL A 263 7.02 -4.91 3.34
C VAL A 263 7.35 -6.10 4.23
N LEU A 264 6.68 -6.24 5.37
CA LEU A 264 6.89 -7.37 6.27
C LEU A 264 6.68 -8.72 5.56
N THR A 265 5.57 -8.89 4.84
CA THR A 265 5.31 -10.13 4.10
C THR A 265 6.29 -10.35 2.95
N ARG A 266 6.68 -9.31 2.20
CA ARG A 266 7.67 -9.38 1.10
C ARG A 266 9.01 -9.94 1.58
N PHE A 267 9.41 -9.60 2.81
CA PHE A 267 10.65 -10.04 3.43
C PHE A 267 10.47 -11.23 4.40
N GLY A 268 9.40 -12.00 4.24
CA GLY A 268 9.18 -13.25 4.98
C GLY A 268 8.75 -13.09 6.44
N LYS A 269 8.45 -11.87 6.90
CA LYS A 269 7.98 -11.54 8.26
C LYS A 269 6.45 -11.50 8.33
N ASN A 270 5.80 -12.47 7.70
CA ASN A 270 4.35 -12.56 7.62
C ASN A 270 3.70 -12.76 9.00
N ASP A 271 4.39 -13.46 9.90
CA ASP A 271 4.05 -13.59 11.31
C ASP A 271 3.93 -12.22 12.00
N VAL A 272 4.89 -11.32 11.79
CA VAL A 272 4.87 -9.96 12.36
C VAL A 272 3.73 -9.13 11.78
N ALA A 273 3.46 -9.23 10.48
CA ALA A 273 2.32 -8.56 9.86
C ALA A 273 0.99 -9.00 10.49
N TYR A 274 0.82 -10.31 10.75
CA TYR A 274 -0.35 -10.83 11.46
C TYR A 274 -0.39 -10.44 12.93
N THR A 275 0.76 -10.31 13.61
CA THR A 275 0.82 -9.81 14.99
C THR A 275 0.27 -8.38 15.04
N LEU A 276 0.69 -7.50 14.14
CA LEU A 276 0.18 -6.13 14.05
C LEU A 276 -1.32 -6.09 13.72
N LEU A 277 -1.77 -6.90 12.76
CA LEU A 277 -3.19 -6.95 12.38
C LEU A 277 -4.09 -7.42 13.53
N ASN A 278 -3.58 -8.33 14.37
CA ASN A 278 -4.31 -8.88 15.51
C ASN A 278 -4.08 -8.10 16.81
N GLN A 279 -3.32 -7.01 16.80
CA GLN A 279 -3.14 -6.16 17.97
C GLN A 279 -4.48 -5.50 18.34
N GLU A 280 -4.82 -5.53 19.63
CA GLU A 280 -6.10 -5.06 20.14
C GLU A 280 -5.97 -3.80 21.01
N THR A 281 -4.77 -3.49 21.49
CA THR A 281 -4.48 -2.29 22.28
C THR A 281 -4.07 -1.13 21.38
N TYR A 282 -4.21 0.09 21.90
CA TYR A 282 -3.83 1.31 21.19
C TYR A 282 -2.30 1.42 21.07
N PRO A 283 -1.75 1.81 19.90
CA PRO A 283 -2.41 2.00 18.59
C PRO A 283 -2.51 0.71 17.75
N SER A 284 -3.70 0.43 17.19
CA SER A 284 -3.90 -0.70 16.28
C SER A 284 -5.19 -0.56 15.46
N TRP A 285 -5.36 -1.39 14.44
CA TRP A 285 -6.62 -1.45 13.68
C TRP A 285 -7.80 -1.99 14.49
N LEU A 286 -7.56 -2.92 15.44
CA LEU A 286 -8.66 -3.51 16.22
C LEU A 286 -9.02 -2.69 17.46
N TYR A 287 -8.15 -1.76 17.89
CA TYR A 287 -8.45 -0.87 19.01
C TYR A 287 -9.74 -0.04 18.78
N PRO A 288 -9.92 0.70 17.68
CA PRO A 288 -11.17 1.41 17.39
C PRO A 288 -12.39 0.49 17.41
N ILE A 289 -12.25 -0.74 16.92
CA ILE A 289 -13.34 -1.73 16.89
C ILE A 289 -13.78 -2.09 18.31
N LYS A 290 -12.83 -2.30 19.22
CA LYS A 290 -13.13 -2.55 20.64
C LYS A 290 -13.77 -1.35 21.33
N MET A 291 -13.51 -0.15 20.82
CA MET A 291 -14.16 1.09 21.24
C MET A 291 -15.51 1.35 20.52
N GLY A 292 -16.01 0.41 19.72
CA GLY A 292 -17.32 0.50 19.08
C GLY A 292 -17.32 1.12 17.68
N ALA A 293 -16.16 1.28 17.04
CA ALA A 293 -16.06 1.81 15.69
C ALA A 293 -16.80 0.94 14.66
N THR A 294 -17.55 1.60 13.79
CA THR A 294 -18.18 0.98 12.61
C THR A 294 -17.58 1.49 11.29
N THR A 295 -16.83 2.61 11.33
CA THR A 295 -16.01 3.20 10.26
C THR A 295 -14.56 3.39 10.72
N ILE A 296 -13.60 3.42 9.79
CA ILE A 296 -12.19 3.67 10.12
C ILE A 296 -12.05 5.12 10.60
N TRP A 297 -11.26 5.36 11.64
CA TRP A 297 -11.05 6.70 12.22
C TRP A 297 -9.86 7.40 11.55
N GLU A 298 -9.88 8.74 11.57
CA GLU A 298 -8.77 9.59 11.11
C GLU A 298 -7.53 9.42 11.97
N ARG A 299 -7.72 9.33 13.29
CA ARG A 299 -6.67 9.10 14.29
C ARG A 299 -6.76 7.69 14.86
N TRP A 300 -5.60 7.10 15.18
CA TRP A 300 -5.52 5.84 15.90
C TRP A 300 -6.24 5.88 17.27
N ASP A 301 -6.26 7.04 17.92
CA ASP A 301 -6.89 7.31 19.21
C ASP A 301 -8.07 8.30 19.10
N GLY A 302 -8.89 8.23 18.04
CA GLY A 302 -10.03 9.13 17.92
C GLY A 302 -10.93 9.16 19.17
N ILE A 303 -11.05 8.02 19.84
CA ILE A 303 -11.30 7.92 21.29
C ILE A 303 -10.01 7.43 21.93
N LYS A 304 -9.55 8.10 23.00
CA LYS A 304 -8.31 7.77 23.72
C LYS A 304 -8.50 6.59 24.67
N PRO A 305 -7.41 5.95 25.14
CA PRO A 305 -7.50 4.84 26.10
C PRO A 305 -8.25 5.16 27.39
N ASP A 306 -8.28 6.43 27.82
CA ASP A 306 -9.03 6.89 29.00
C ASP A 306 -10.53 7.17 28.73
N GLY A 307 -10.99 6.95 27.49
CA GLY A 307 -12.36 7.20 27.05
C GLY A 307 -12.65 8.64 26.64
N SER A 308 -11.71 9.57 26.80
CA SER A 308 -11.85 10.95 26.31
C SER A 308 -11.67 11.03 24.80
N PHE A 309 -12.22 12.07 24.18
CA PHE A 309 -12.07 12.30 22.75
C PHE A 309 -10.75 12.99 22.41
N GLN A 310 -10.26 12.76 21.20
CA GLN A 310 -9.19 13.57 20.60
C GLN A 310 -9.67 14.97 20.21
N ASP A 311 -8.73 15.83 19.81
CA ASP A 311 -8.97 17.23 19.45
C ASP A 311 -10.13 17.40 18.45
N VAL A 312 -11.13 18.22 18.81
CA VAL A 312 -12.35 18.40 18.03
C VAL A 312 -12.13 19.09 16.68
N GLY A 313 -10.98 19.74 16.48
CA GLY A 313 -10.62 20.40 15.22
C GLY A 313 -10.19 19.40 14.14
N MET A 314 -9.72 18.21 14.52
CA MET A 314 -9.26 17.17 13.59
C MET A 314 -9.36 15.78 14.22
N ASN A 315 -10.58 15.24 14.26
CA ASN A 315 -10.87 13.93 14.81
C ASN A 315 -12.12 13.30 14.16
N SER A 316 -12.05 13.01 12.86
CA SER A 316 -13.12 12.32 12.14
C SER A 316 -13.17 10.83 12.49
N TYR A 317 -14.37 10.31 12.72
CA TYR A 317 -14.61 8.87 12.91
C TYR A 317 -14.88 8.13 11.59
N ASN A 318 -14.81 8.79 10.43
CA ASN A 318 -15.03 8.17 9.12
C ASN A 318 -14.00 8.66 8.10
N HIS A 319 -12.83 8.03 8.12
CA HIS A 319 -11.67 8.36 7.31
C HIS A 319 -11.00 7.09 6.77
N TYR A 320 -10.81 6.97 5.46
CA TYR A 320 -10.45 5.70 4.83
C TYR A 320 -8.94 5.41 4.76
N ALA A 321 -8.06 6.36 5.07
CA ALA A 321 -6.61 6.21 4.95
C ALA A 321 -6.07 4.93 5.63
N TYR A 322 -6.40 4.68 6.90
CA TYR A 322 -5.97 3.45 7.59
C TYR A 322 -6.71 2.18 7.16
N GLY A 323 -7.76 2.31 6.37
CA GLY A 323 -8.40 1.22 5.62
C GLY A 323 -7.51 0.66 4.51
N ALA A 324 -6.36 1.29 4.21
CA ALA A 324 -5.36 0.79 3.28
C ALA A 324 -4.87 -0.64 3.60
N ILE A 325 -4.96 -1.08 4.86
CA ILE A 325 -4.67 -2.47 5.25
C ILE A 325 -5.49 -3.52 4.48
N GLY A 326 -6.66 -3.13 3.95
CA GLY A 326 -7.49 -3.99 3.12
C GLY A 326 -6.75 -4.57 1.92
N ASP A 327 -5.89 -3.79 1.28
CA ASP A 327 -5.07 -4.27 0.17
C ASP A 327 -4.21 -5.48 0.58
N TRP A 328 -3.52 -5.39 1.71
CA TRP A 328 -2.73 -6.51 2.23
C TRP A 328 -3.59 -7.74 2.52
N MET A 329 -4.79 -7.54 3.06
CA MET A 329 -5.72 -8.61 3.37
C MET A 329 -6.20 -9.32 2.08
N TYR A 330 -6.47 -8.59 1.00
CA TYR A 330 -6.83 -9.21 -0.28
C TYR A 330 -5.63 -9.91 -0.94
N GLN A 331 -4.48 -9.24 -1.00
CA GLN A 331 -3.32 -9.73 -1.73
C GLN A 331 -2.54 -10.83 -1.01
N ASN A 332 -2.45 -10.78 0.32
CA ASN A 332 -1.60 -11.70 1.09
C ASN A 332 -2.43 -12.66 1.93
N MET A 333 -3.43 -12.19 2.69
CA MET A 333 -4.27 -13.10 3.48
C MET A 333 -5.13 -13.97 2.56
N ALA A 334 -5.91 -13.38 1.65
CA ALA A 334 -6.68 -14.15 0.67
C ALA A 334 -5.83 -14.59 -0.53
N GLY A 335 -4.73 -13.90 -0.82
CA GLY A 335 -3.76 -14.34 -1.81
C GLY A 335 -4.06 -13.94 -3.25
N ILE A 336 -4.93 -12.97 -3.53
CA ILE A 336 -5.25 -12.56 -4.91
C ILE A 336 -4.28 -11.46 -5.33
N GLN A 337 -3.27 -11.81 -6.12
CA GLN A 337 -2.23 -10.88 -6.57
C GLN A 337 -2.24 -10.70 -8.09
N LEU A 338 -1.82 -9.52 -8.53
CA LEU A 338 -1.62 -9.21 -9.94
C LEU A 338 -0.33 -9.90 -10.41
N GLY A 339 -0.43 -10.82 -11.38
CA GLY A 339 0.72 -11.41 -12.06
C GLY A 339 1.10 -10.66 -13.33
N GLU A 340 0.10 -10.21 -14.07
CA GLU A 340 0.20 -9.31 -15.21
C GLU A 340 -0.95 -8.30 -15.17
N THR A 341 -0.73 -7.14 -15.79
CA THR A 341 -1.68 -6.04 -15.87
C THR A 341 -3.09 -6.50 -16.26
N GLY A 342 -4.11 -5.96 -15.60
CA GLY A 342 -5.51 -6.30 -15.83
C GLY A 342 -5.93 -7.66 -15.27
N PHE A 343 -5.08 -8.35 -14.51
CA PHE A 343 -5.25 -9.76 -14.12
C PHE A 343 -5.30 -10.72 -15.32
N LYS A 344 -4.54 -10.41 -16.38
CA LYS A 344 -4.33 -11.35 -17.50
C LYS A 344 -3.63 -12.63 -17.04
N LYS A 345 -2.72 -12.46 -16.10
CA LYS A 345 -2.15 -13.51 -15.26
C LYS A 345 -2.41 -13.16 -13.80
N ILE A 346 -2.91 -14.13 -13.05
CA ILE A 346 -3.20 -14.02 -11.62
C ILE A 346 -2.12 -14.77 -10.84
N VAL A 347 -1.71 -14.23 -9.70
CA VAL A 347 -0.89 -14.97 -8.75
C VAL A 347 -1.76 -15.25 -7.54
N PHE A 348 -2.04 -16.52 -7.29
CA PHE A 348 -2.66 -16.98 -6.06
C PHE A 348 -1.57 -17.37 -5.05
N ALA A 349 -1.45 -16.60 -3.99
CA ALA A 349 -0.41 -16.79 -2.98
C ALA A 349 -0.92 -16.55 -1.54
N PRO A 350 -1.99 -17.25 -1.10
CA PRO A 350 -2.53 -17.04 0.23
C PRO A 350 -1.47 -17.34 1.29
N LYS A 351 -1.40 -16.47 2.31
CA LYS A 351 -0.49 -16.57 3.43
C LYS A 351 -1.30 -16.78 4.69
N SER A 352 -1.54 -18.04 5.06
CA SER A 352 -2.16 -18.40 6.34
C SER A 352 -1.29 -17.94 7.52
N GLY A 353 -1.89 -17.55 8.64
CA GLY A 353 -1.15 -17.15 9.84
C GLY A 353 -1.99 -16.46 10.90
N GLY A 354 -1.36 -16.02 11.99
CA GLY A 354 -2.02 -15.19 13.01
C GLY A 354 -3.15 -15.86 13.79
N GLY A 355 -3.26 -17.19 13.75
CA GLY A 355 -4.40 -17.93 14.31
C GLY A 355 -5.69 -17.85 13.50
N ILE A 356 -5.63 -17.31 12.27
CA ILE A 356 -6.73 -17.35 11.31
C ILE A 356 -6.69 -18.71 10.62
N THR A 357 -7.82 -19.41 10.63
CA THR A 357 -7.95 -20.76 10.08
C THR A 357 -8.65 -20.79 8.73
N SER A 358 -9.25 -19.69 8.29
CA SER A 358 -9.80 -19.58 6.94
C SER A 358 -9.89 -18.13 6.46
N ALA A 359 -9.81 -17.94 5.15
CA ALA A 359 -10.14 -16.69 4.50
C ALA A 359 -10.73 -16.97 3.11
N LYS A 360 -11.65 -16.11 2.68
CA LYS A 360 -12.24 -16.16 1.34
C LYS A 360 -12.41 -14.74 0.81
N ALA A 361 -11.97 -14.50 -0.42
CA ALA A 361 -12.21 -13.27 -1.14
C ALA A 361 -12.61 -13.56 -2.59
N SER A 362 -13.37 -12.63 -3.17
CA SER A 362 -13.63 -12.57 -4.59
C SER A 362 -13.33 -11.18 -5.11
N TYR A 363 -12.92 -11.08 -6.36
CA TYR A 363 -12.62 -9.83 -7.04
C TYR A 363 -13.19 -9.87 -8.45
N GLU A 364 -13.96 -8.84 -8.82
CA GLU A 364 -14.50 -8.68 -10.17
C GLU A 364 -13.46 -7.97 -11.05
N SER A 365 -12.70 -8.76 -11.80
CA SER A 365 -11.70 -8.25 -12.74
C SER A 365 -12.34 -7.89 -14.09
N PRO A 366 -11.61 -7.19 -14.99
CA PRO A 366 -12.08 -6.97 -16.37
C PRO A 366 -12.39 -8.25 -17.15
N TYR A 367 -11.86 -9.40 -16.73
CA TYR A 367 -12.09 -10.70 -17.36
C TYR A 367 -13.19 -11.53 -16.65
N GLY A 368 -13.70 -11.08 -15.52
CA GLY A 368 -14.70 -11.76 -14.70
C GLY A 368 -14.22 -12.07 -13.28
N THR A 369 -15.00 -12.86 -12.56
CA THR A 369 -14.78 -13.14 -11.14
C THR A 369 -13.55 -14.00 -10.89
N ILE A 370 -12.65 -13.49 -10.06
CA ILE A 370 -11.52 -14.19 -9.45
C ILE A 370 -11.91 -14.57 -8.02
N VAL A 371 -11.72 -15.83 -7.63
CA VAL A 371 -12.00 -16.29 -6.25
C VAL A 371 -10.76 -16.93 -5.68
N SER A 372 -10.47 -16.65 -4.41
CA SER A 372 -9.50 -17.38 -3.60
C SER A 372 -10.10 -17.69 -2.24
N SER A 373 -10.04 -18.94 -1.83
CA SER A 373 -10.53 -19.42 -0.54
C SER A 373 -9.56 -20.44 0.01
N TRP A 374 -9.22 -20.34 1.28
CA TRP A 374 -8.48 -21.38 1.97
C TRP A 374 -9.06 -21.62 3.36
N GLU A 375 -8.93 -22.85 3.83
CA GLU A 375 -9.30 -23.28 5.16
C GLU A 375 -8.31 -24.35 5.65
N THR A 376 -7.88 -24.22 6.90
CA THR A 376 -7.07 -25.22 7.60
C THR A 376 -7.86 -25.76 8.78
N ASN A 377 -8.15 -27.06 8.75
CA ASN A 377 -8.88 -27.77 9.81
C ASN A 377 -8.15 -29.08 10.14
N ASN A 378 -7.88 -29.32 11.42
CA ASN A 378 -7.19 -30.51 11.92
C ASN A 378 -5.89 -30.83 11.14
N GLY A 379 -5.10 -29.79 10.83
CA GLY A 379 -3.84 -29.92 10.09
C GLY A 379 -4.00 -30.08 8.57
N LYS A 380 -5.21 -30.33 8.06
CA LYS A 380 -5.50 -30.40 6.63
C LYS A 380 -5.83 -29.02 6.09
N THR A 381 -5.15 -28.60 5.02
CA THR A 381 -5.43 -27.34 4.33
C THR A 381 -6.15 -27.62 3.01
N THR A 382 -7.24 -26.90 2.76
CA THR A 382 -7.96 -26.93 1.49
C THR A 382 -7.96 -25.53 0.89
N VAL A 383 -7.55 -25.44 -0.38
CA VAL A 383 -7.52 -24.19 -1.14
C VAL A 383 -8.41 -24.35 -2.37
N SER A 384 -9.29 -23.39 -2.61
CA SER A 384 -10.17 -23.33 -3.78
C SER A 384 -9.96 -22.00 -4.48
N VAL A 385 -9.69 -22.05 -5.79
CA VAL A 385 -9.46 -20.87 -6.62
C VAL A 385 -10.31 -20.91 -7.89
N GLN A 386 -10.71 -19.75 -8.37
CA GLN A 386 -11.43 -19.56 -9.63
C GLN A 386 -10.67 -18.57 -10.51
N VAL A 387 -10.33 -19.01 -11.73
CA VAL A 387 -9.69 -18.20 -12.76
C VAL A 387 -10.73 -17.90 -13.85
N PRO A 388 -11.01 -16.62 -14.14
CA PRO A 388 -11.97 -16.26 -15.17
C PRO A 388 -11.49 -16.67 -16.58
N PRO A 389 -12.41 -16.82 -17.55
CA PRO A 389 -12.05 -17.02 -18.95
C PRO A 389 -11.06 -15.96 -19.46
N ASN A 390 -10.20 -16.34 -20.40
CA ASN A 390 -9.20 -15.46 -21.02
C ASN A 390 -8.12 -14.92 -20.05
N SER A 391 -8.01 -15.50 -18.84
CA SER A 391 -6.89 -15.31 -17.90
C SER A 391 -6.19 -16.64 -17.61
N SER A 392 -4.96 -16.55 -17.10
CA SER A 392 -4.21 -17.68 -16.53
C SER A 392 -3.80 -17.39 -15.10
N ALA A 393 -3.32 -18.38 -14.36
CA ALA A 393 -2.82 -18.16 -13.01
C ALA A 393 -1.61 -19.02 -12.62
N GLN A 394 -0.88 -18.53 -11.63
CA GLN A 394 0.13 -19.25 -10.87
C GLN A 394 -0.32 -19.40 -9.43
N MET A 395 -0.29 -20.62 -8.90
CA MET A 395 -0.64 -20.91 -7.51
C MET A 395 0.59 -21.29 -6.69
N MET A 396 0.76 -20.60 -5.56
CA MET A 396 1.68 -20.93 -4.48
C MET A 396 0.87 -21.43 -3.29
N LEU A 397 0.90 -22.75 -3.04
CA LEU A 397 0.15 -23.36 -1.95
C LEU A 397 0.73 -22.97 -0.58
N PRO A 398 -0.09 -22.52 0.38
CA PRO A 398 0.37 -22.09 1.69
C PRO A 398 1.01 -23.25 2.46
N ASN A 399 2.27 -23.08 2.89
CA ASN A 399 3.03 -24.06 3.68
C ASN A 399 3.21 -25.44 3.01
N ALA A 400 2.94 -25.58 1.71
CA ALA A 400 3.22 -26.81 0.98
C ALA A 400 4.69 -26.87 0.57
N THR A 401 5.30 -28.06 0.64
CA THR A 401 6.64 -28.25 0.07
C THR A 401 6.58 -28.26 -1.46
N PRO A 402 7.70 -28.00 -2.16
CA PRO A 402 7.76 -28.12 -3.61
C PRO A 402 7.33 -29.51 -4.12
N GLU A 403 7.69 -30.58 -3.40
CA GLU A 403 7.33 -31.96 -3.75
C GLU A 403 5.83 -32.17 -3.64
N LYS A 404 5.21 -31.72 -2.54
CA LYS A 404 3.76 -31.81 -2.35
C LYS A 404 3.01 -30.99 -3.40
N THR A 405 3.54 -29.84 -3.76
CA THR A 405 2.97 -28.99 -4.82
C THR A 405 2.99 -29.70 -6.18
N ALA A 406 4.09 -30.36 -6.52
CA ALA A 406 4.21 -31.12 -7.77
C ALA A 406 3.28 -32.34 -7.81
N GLU A 407 3.12 -33.05 -6.69
CA GLU A 407 2.18 -34.17 -6.54
C GLU A 407 0.74 -33.70 -6.82
N LEU A 408 0.30 -32.62 -6.18
CA LEU A 408 -1.04 -32.05 -6.32
C LEU A 408 -1.32 -31.53 -7.74
N ALA A 409 -0.32 -30.89 -8.38
CA ALA A 409 -0.42 -30.44 -9.76
C ALA A 409 -0.63 -31.63 -10.71
N LYS A 410 0.20 -32.67 -10.59
CA LYS A 410 0.13 -33.87 -11.44
C LYS A 410 -1.22 -34.58 -11.30
N ALA A 411 -1.77 -34.65 -10.09
CA ALA A 411 -3.08 -35.25 -9.83
C ALA A 411 -4.24 -34.57 -10.59
N GLN A 412 -4.07 -33.29 -10.98
CA GLN A 412 -5.04 -32.53 -11.78
C GLN A 412 -4.61 -32.31 -13.23
N GLY A 413 -3.56 -32.99 -13.71
CA GLY A 413 -3.03 -32.79 -15.06
C GLY A 413 -2.42 -31.40 -15.29
N LEU A 414 -2.06 -30.69 -14.23
CA LEU A 414 -1.45 -29.36 -14.28
C LEU A 414 0.08 -29.45 -14.27
N LYS A 415 0.73 -28.41 -14.79
CA LYS A 415 2.18 -28.26 -14.72
C LYS A 415 2.57 -27.57 -13.43
N SER A 416 3.71 -27.95 -12.87
CA SER A 416 4.33 -27.24 -11.76
C SER A 416 5.81 -26.95 -12.03
N ALA A 417 6.28 -25.78 -11.62
CA ALA A 417 7.68 -25.40 -11.66
C ALA A 417 8.05 -24.59 -10.42
N GLN A 418 9.18 -24.91 -9.78
CA GLN A 418 9.72 -24.16 -8.64
C GLN A 418 8.70 -23.94 -7.50
N GLY A 419 7.89 -24.96 -7.17
CA GLY A 419 6.88 -24.87 -6.13
C GLY A 419 5.64 -24.04 -6.50
N LYS A 420 5.39 -23.80 -7.80
CA LYS A 420 4.22 -23.09 -8.32
C LYS A 420 3.44 -23.98 -9.28
N ILE A 421 2.11 -23.91 -9.24
CA ILE A 421 1.21 -24.63 -10.17
C ILE A 421 0.72 -23.63 -11.23
N GLU A 422 0.88 -23.96 -12.50
CA GLU A 422 0.35 -23.18 -13.63
C GLU A 422 -1.05 -23.68 -13.98
N MET A 423 -1.99 -22.76 -14.17
CA MET A 423 -3.39 -23.08 -14.50
C MET A 423 -3.98 -22.10 -15.51
N GLY A 424 -4.92 -22.60 -16.31
CA GLY A 424 -5.76 -21.79 -17.19
C GLY A 424 -7.02 -21.30 -16.47
N SER A 425 -8.03 -20.92 -17.24
CA SER A 425 -9.36 -20.61 -16.70
C SER A 425 -10.06 -21.85 -16.14
N GLY A 426 -10.77 -21.69 -15.04
CA GLY A 426 -11.51 -22.77 -14.40
C GLY A 426 -11.53 -22.66 -12.88
N THR A 427 -12.10 -23.68 -12.24
CA THR A 427 -12.14 -23.81 -10.79
C THR A 427 -11.26 -24.98 -10.38
N TYR A 428 -10.37 -24.74 -9.41
CA TYR A 428 -9.41 -25.72 -8.94
C TYR A 428 -9.50 -25.84 -7.41
N VAL A 429 -9.38 -27.06 -6.90
CA VAL A 429 -9.40 -27.34 -5.46
C VAL A 429 -8.20 -28.22 -5.10
N PHE A 430 -7.38 -27.78 -4.15
CA PHE A 430 -6.23 -28.52 -3.64
C PHE A 430 -6.43 -28.81 -2.16
N SER A 431 -6.23 -30.06 -1.74
CA SER A 431 -6.28 -30.46 -0.33
C SER A 431 -5.04 -31.26 0.05
N TYR A 432 -4.41 -30.92 1.17
CA TYR A 432 -3.19 -31.57 1.65
C TYR A 432 -3.03 -31.49 3.16
#